data_AF-A0A2W1F404-F1
#
_entry.id   AF-A0A2W1F404-F1
#
_cell.length_a   1.000
_cell.length_b   1.000
_cell.length_c   1.000
_cell.angle_alpha   90.00
_cell.angle_beta   90.00
_cell.angle_gamma   90.00
#
_symmetry.space_group_name_H-M   'P 1'
#
loop_
_entity.id
_entity.type
_entity.pdbx_description
1 polymer ?
#
loop_
_entity_poly.entity_id
_entity_poly.type
_entity_poly.pdbx_seq_one_letter_code
_entity_poly.pdbx_strand_id
1 'polypeptide(L)'
;MVESRTISSTGLGTEIIGKSLERVPSITKKGHLVLGYEGTKRGDVVALISGSQVPFIFRPQDSGRYRIIGEAYVDGIMDGEAWDSAKIGRIELV
;
A
#
# COMPACT_ATOMS: atom_id res chain seq x y z
N MET A 1 -10.73 -40.57 1.88
CA MET A 1 -10.65 -40.22 0.45
C MET A 1 -11.75 -39.19 0.21
N VAL A 2 -11.41 -37.91 0.23
CA VAL A 2 -12.32 -36.82 -0.14
C VAL A 2 -11.68 -36.13 -1.33
N GLU A 3 -12.47 -35.98 -2.37
CA GLU A 3 -12.04 -35.72 -3.74
C GLU A 3 -11.35 -34.38 -3.90
N SER A 4 -10.24 -34.44 -4.64
CA SER A 4 -9.47 -33.31 -5.14
C SER A 4 -10.38 -32.37 -5.93
N ARG A 5 -10.77 -31.24 -5.32
CA ARG A 5 -11.32 -30.11 -6.06
C ARG A 5 -10.19 -29.49 -6.87
N THR A 6 -10.30 -29.62 -8.18
CA THR A 6 -9.46 -28.92 -9.16
C THR A 6 -9.48 -27.43 -8.87
N ILE A 7 -8.39 -26.92 -8.30
CA ILE A 7 -8.15 -25.48 -8.13
C ILE A 7 -7.93 -24.93 -9.53
N SER A 8 -8.87 -24.17 -10.07
CA SER A 8 -8.58 -23.34 -11.24
C SER A 8 -7.49 -22.36 -10.82
N SER A 9 -6.38 -22.35 -11.55
CA SER A 9 -5.11 -21.72 -11.16
C SER A 9 -5.13 -20.18 -11.28
N THR A 10 -6.24 -19.55 -10.95
CA THR A 10 -6.34 -18.09 -10.85
C THR A 10 -5.82 -17.72 -9.47
N GLY A 11 -4.52 -17.42 -9.37
CA GLY A 11 -3.89 -17.11 -8.08
C GLY A 11 -4.66 -16.05 -7.29
N LEU A 12 -4.64 -16.15 -5.95
CA LEU A 12 -5.36 -15.29 -5.00
C LEU A 12 -5.34 -13.78 -5.36
N GLY A 13 -4.24 -13.30 -5.93
CA GLY A 13 -4.11 -11.91 -6.39
C GLY A 13 -5.18 -11.51 -7.41
N THR A 14 -5.51 -12.36 -8.38
CA THR A 14 -6.52 -12.07 -9.41
C THR A 14 -7.93 -12.03 -8.83
N GLU A 15 -8.24 -12.90 -7.86
CA GLU A 15 -9.54 -12.89 -7.17
C GLU A 15 -9.74 -11.62 -6.34
N ILE A 16 -8.68 -11.15 -5.66
CA ILE A 16 -8.70 -9.93 -4.87
C ILE A 16 -8.89 -8.71 -5.77
N ILE A 17 -8.17 -8.61 -6.89
CA ILE A 17 -8.26 -7.47 -7.82
C ILE A 17 -9.68 -7.31 -8.36
N GLY A 18 -10.31 -8.41 -8.79
CA GLY A 18 -11.67 -8.38 -9.35
C GLY A 18 -12.74 -7.90 -8.36
N LYS A 19 -12.48 -7.96 -7.06
CA LYS A 19 -13.43 -7.58 -5.99
C LYS A 19 -13.08 -6.28 -5.28
N SER A 20 -11.88 -5.74 -5.48
CA SER A 20 -11.35 -4.63 -4.66
C SER A 20 -11.45 -3.26 -5.32
N LEU A 21 -12.33 -3.07 -6.30
CA LEU A 21 -12.65 -1.77 -6.92
C LEU A 21 -11.39 -0.98 -7.32
N GLU A 22 -10.63 -1.48 -8.30
CA GLU A 22 -9.38 -0.87 -8.81
C GLU A 22 -8.21 -0.84 -7.80
N ARG A 23 -8.30 -1.62 -6.71
CA ARG A 23 -7.17 -1.80 -5.80
C ARG A 23 -6.34 -3.04 -6.10
N VAL A 24 -5.03 -2.88 -6.02
CA VAL A 24 -4.04 -3.91 -6.30
C VAL A 24 -3.42 -4.40 -4.98
N PRO A 25 -3.47 -5.71 -4.70
CA PRO A 25 -2.77 -6.29 -3.56
C PRO A 25 -1.26 -6.29 -3.82
N SER A 26 -0.49 -5.90 -2.82
CA SER A 26 0.97 -5.83 -2.86
C SER A 26 1.56 -6.19 -1.51
N ILE A 27 2.84 -6.57 -1.49
CA ILE A 27 3.57 -6.85 -0.25
C ILE A 27 4.77 -5.89 -0.18
N THR A 28 4.92 -5.20 0.95
CA THR A 28 6.12 -4.37 1.18
C THR A 28 7.35 -5.24 1.41
N LYS A 29 8.56 -4.68 1.27
CA LYS A 29 9.81 -5.41 1.62
C LYS A 29 9.85 -5.90 3.08
N LYS A 30 9.07 -5.27 3.97
CA LYS A 30 8.96 -5.64 5.39
C LYS A 30 7.86 -6.67 5.65
N GLY A 31 7.12 -7.10 4.63
CA GLY A 31 6.08 -8.14 4.74
C GLY A 31 4.67 -7.62 4.96
N HIS A 32 4.44 -6.32 5.11
CA HIS A 32 3.07 -5.78 5.23
C HIS A 32 2.25 -6.02 3.96
N LEU A 33 1.03 -6.52 4.12
CA LEU A 33 0.03 -6.58 3.06
C LEU A 33 -0.51 -5.18 2.79
N VAL A 34 -0.54 -4.80 1.52
CA VAL A 34 -1.00 -3.50 1.04
C VAL A 34 -2.13 -3.72 0.05
N LEU A 35 -3.19 -2.93 0.19
CA LEU A 35 -4.22 -2.79 -0.83
C LEU A 35 -4.21 -1.32 -1.30
N GLY A 36 -3.52 -1.08 -2.40
CA GLY A 36 -3.26 0.25 -2.96
C GLY A 36 -3.99 0.50 -4.26
N TYR A 37 -3.86 1.70 -4.82
CA TYR A 37 -4.46 2.07 -6.12
C TYR A 37 -3.88 1.26 -7.30
N GLU A 38 -4.62 1.10 -8.40
CA GLU A 38 -4.18 0.35 -9.59
C GLU A 38 -2.84 0.82 -10.17
N GLY A 39 -2.53 2.11 -10.02
CA GLY A 39 -1.25 2.69 -10.45
C GLY A 39 -0.04 2.26 -9.63
N THR A 40 -0.20 1.48 -8.56
CA THR A 40 0.87 1.01 -7.67
C THR A 40 1.80 0.06 -8.40
N LYS A 41 3.12 0.26 -8.26
CA LYS A 41 4.13 -0.60 -8.88
C LYS A 41 5.37 -0.81 -8.01
N ARG A 42 6.21 -1.77 -8.38
CA ARG A 42 7.49 -2.03 -7.72
C ARG A 42 8.34 -0.75 -7.68
N GLY A 43 8.82 -0.42 -6.49
CA GLY A 43 9.63 0.78 -6.24
C GLY A 43 8.85 1.95 -5.62
N ASP A 44 7.52 1.88 -5.64
CA ASP A 44 6.69 2.78 -4.84
C ASP A 44 6.89 2.50 -3.34
N VAL A 45 6.66 3.51 -2.52
CA VAL A 45 6.87 3.48 -1.07
C VAL A 45 5.60 3.87 -0.33
N VAL A 46 5.35 3.23 0.80
CA VAL A 46 4.29 3.63 1.74
C VAL A 46 4.86 4.70 2.66
N ALA A 47 4.14 5.81 2.85
CA ALA A 47 4.47 6.84 3.81
C ALA A 47 3.24 7.25 4.63
N LEU A 48 3.49 7.69 5.86
CA LEU A 48 2.49 8.25 6.75
C LEU A 48 2.56 9.78 6.68
N ILE A 49 1.40 10.42 6.57
CA ILE A 49 1.28 11.88 6.56
C ILE A 49 0.69 12.30 7.90
N SER A 50 1.34 13.24 8.58
CA SER A 50 0.84 13.79 9.84
C SER A 50 -0.58 14.31 9.69
N GLY A 51 -1.49 13.86 10.56
CA GLY A 51 -2.90 14.24 10.54
C GLY A 51 -3.77 13.41 9.59
N SER A 52 -3.18 12.59 8.71
CA SER A 52 -3.95 11.61 7.93
C SER A 52 -4.40 10.45 8.81
N GLN A 53 -5.58 9.90 8.49
CA GLN A 53 -6.10 8.67 9.10
C GLN A 53 -5.66 7.41 8.34
N VAL A 54 -5.01 7.56 7.17
CA VAL A 54 -4.59 6.45 6.31
C VAL A 54 -3.15 6.65 5.78
N PRO A 55 -2.42 5.56 5.51
CA PRO A 55 -1.17 5.59 4.75
C PRO A 55 -1.40 5.97 3.28
N PHE A 56 -0.33 6.48 2.66
CA PHE A 56 -0.30 6.83 1.25
C PHE A 56 0.84 6.12 0.52
N ILE A 57 0.62 5.83 -0.75
CA ILE A 57 1.62 5.34 -1.68
C ILE A 57 2.21 6.53 -2.44
N PHE A 58 3.53 6.64 -2.38
CA PHE A 58 4.32 7.63 -3.10
C PHE A 58 5.26 6.95 -4.08
N ARG A 59 5.48 7.62 -5.21
CA ARG A 59 6.50 7.24 -6.17
C ARG A 59 7.66 8.22 -6.09
N PRO A 60 8.88 7.77 -5.73
CA PRO A 60 10.07 8.60 -5.83
C PRO A 60 10.24 9.16 -7.25
N GLN A 61 10.65 10.42 -7.33
CA GLN A 61 11.01 11.14 -8.56
C GLN A 61 12.42 11.73 -8.40
N ASP A 62 12.90 12.45 -9.41
CA ASP A 62 14.19 13.11 -9.35
C ASP A 62 14.22 14.23 -8.30
N SER A 63 15.43 14.51 -7.79
CA SER A 63 15.71 15.61 -6.88
C SER A 63 14.92 15.56 -5.56
N GLY A 64 14.73 14.36 -5.00
CA GLY A 64 14.06 14.17 -3.70
C GLY A 64 12.56 14.44 -3.71
N ARG A 65 11.96 14.59 -4.89
CA ARG A 65 10.51 14.77 -5.04
C ARG A 65 9.79 13.44 -5.03
N TYR A 66 8.51 13.47 -4.67
CA TYR A 66 7.64 12.32 -4.70
C TYR A 66 6.33 12.70 -5.39
N ARG A 67 5.80 11.76 -6.18
CA ARG A 67 4.44 11.86 -6.73
C ARG A 67 3.51 11.01 -5.88
N ILE A 68 2.38 11.58 -5.47
CA ILE A 68 1.32 10.85 -4.79
C ILE A 68 0.67 9.90 -5.82
N ILE A 69 0.55 8.63 -5.46
CA ILE A 69 -0.17 7.62 -6.25
C ILE A 69 -1.58 7.43 -5.71
N GLY A 70 -1.74 7.44 -4.38
CA GLY A 70 -3.06 7.35 -3.73
C GLY A 70 -2.94 6.89 -2.28
N GLU A 71 -4.09 6.79 -1.61
CA GLU A 71 -4.20 6.15 -0.30
C GLU A 71 -4.03 4.62 -0.40
N ALA A 72 -3.75 3.97 0.73
CA ALA A 72 -3.71 2.53 0.80
C ALA A 72 -4.13 1.99 2.18
N TYR A 73 -4.78 0.84 2.18
CA TYR A 73 -4.82 0.01 3.38
C TYR A 73 -3.47 -0.70 3.53
N VAL A 74 -2.90 -0.66 4.74
CA VAL A 74 -1.65 -1.35 5.05
C VAL A 74 -1.78 -2.10 6.37
N ASP A 75 -1.66 -3.42 6.28
CA ASP A 75 -1.82 -4.31 7.42
C ASP A 75 -0.78 -4.05 8.51
N GLY A 76 -1.24 -3.90 9.76
CA GLY A 76 -0.43 -3.58 10.93
C GLY A 76 0.17 -2.16 10.92
N ILE A 77 -0.41 -1.23 10.16
CA ILE A 77 0.01 0.19 10.10
C ILE A 77 -1.19 1.17 10.18
N MET A 78 -2.37 0.77 9.71
CA MET A 78 -3.55 1.65 9.62
C MET A 78 -3.96 2.28 10.95
N ASP A 79 -3.74 1.59 12.08
CA ASP A 79 -4.14 2.04 13.41
C ASP A 79 -3.02 2.83 14.12
N GLY A 80 -1.99 3.24 13.38
CA GLY A 80 -0.91 4.11 13.86
C GLY A 80 0.28 3.35 14.46
N GLU A 81 0.36 2.03 14.32
CA GLU A 81 1.40 1.19 14.92
C GLU A 81 2.81 1.54 14.43
N ALA A 82 2.91 2.08 13.22
CA ALA A 82 4.18 2.53 12.63
C ALA A 82 4.44 4.05 12.80
N TRP A 83 3.57 4.78 13.49
CA TRP A 83 3.74 6.21 13.72
C TRP A 83 4.84 6.49 14.75
N ASP A 84 5.70 7.47 14.44
CA ASP A 84 6.78 7.90 15.33
C ASP A 84 6.90 9.42 15.30
N SER A 85 6.45 10.06 16.39
CA SER A 85 6.42 11.52 16.51
C SER A 85 7.81 12.17 16.44
N ALA A 86 8.89 11.43 16.72
CA ALA A 86 10.25 11.95 16.63
C ALA A 86 10.75 12.08 15.17
N LYS A 87 10.05 11.47 14.20
CA LYS A 87 10.43 11.45 12.78
C LYS A 87 9.62 12.42 11.91
N ILE A 88 8.79 13.27 12.52
CA ILE A 88 7.93 14.22 11.79
C ILE A 88 8.73 15.49 11.47
N GLY A 89 8.71 15.91 10.20
CA GLY A 89 9.19 17.22 9.77
C GLY A 89 8.05 18.18 9.45
N ARG A 90 8.20 19.47 9.78
CA ARG A 90 7.27 20.53 9.36
C ARG A 90 7.62 20.99 7.95
N ILE A 91 6.64 21.03 7.06
CA ILE A 91 6.76 21.59 5.71
C ILE A 91 5.81 22.78 5.63
N GLU A 92 6.33 23.94 5.23
CA GLU A 92 5.56 25.16 5.05
C GLU A 92 5.33 25.41 3.56
N LEU A 93 4.10 25.77 3.21
CA LEU A 93 3.76 26.20 1.86
C LEU A 93 4.27 27.64 1.68
N VAL A 94 4.91 27.91 0.54
CA VAL A 94 5.35 29.25 0.11
C VAL A 94 4.52 29.74 -1.06
#